data_AF-A0A150PLW5-F1
#
_entry.id   AF-A0A150PLW5-F1
#
_cell.length_a   1.000
_cell.length_b   1.000
_cell.length_c   1.000
_cell.angle_alpha   90.00
_cell.angle_beta   90.00
_cell.angle_gamma   90.00
#
_symmetry.space_group_name_H-M   'P 1'
#
loop_
_entity.id
_entity.type
_entity.pdbx_description
1 polymer ?
#
loop_
_entity_poly.entity_id
_entity_poly.type
_entity_poly.pdbx_seq_one_letter_code
_entity_poly.pdbx_strand_id
1 'polypeptide(L)'
;MNVECISHEDPCFNEGNNWFPPCHEGDCQGDALCFQCAPNTPGVCVAPCAADADCPAGSTCDEGRRCVPSLCGSDEDCPVNFACDPGAGQCVRRTCAADADCEGYCIGAVCRDALGTCAF
;
A
#
# COMPACT_ATOMS: atom_id res chain seq x y z
N MET A 1 -27.05 5.24 -4.36
CA MET A 1 -25.99 5.69 -3.43
C MET A 1 -24.79 4.84 -3.77
N ASN A 2 -23.88 5.39 -4.57
CA ASN A 2 -22.66 4.68 -4.97
C ASN A 2 -21.72 4.74 -3.78
N VAL A 3 -21.65 3.65 -3.03
CA VAL A 3 -20.64 3.51 -1.98
C VAL A 3 -19.40 3.04 -2.73
N GLU A 4 -18.50 3.97 -3.00
CA GLU A 4 -17.20 3.68 -3.60
C GLU A 4 -16.37 2.97 -2.53
N CYS A 5 -16.04 1.72 -2.80
CA CYS A 5 -15.29 0.83 -1.94
C CYS A 5 -13.93 0.55 -2.60
N ILE A 6 -12.87 0.39 -1.81
CA ILE A 6 -11.45 0.29 -2.13
C ILE A 6 -10.95 -1.14 -1.85
N SER A 7 -10.14 -1.67 -2.76
CA SER A 7 -9.87 -3.11 -2.90
C SER A 7 -9.07 -3.76 -1.79
N HIS A 8 -9.48 -4.98 -1.44
CA HIS A 8 -8.77 -5.98 -0.62
C HIS A 8 -7.38 -6.36 -1.16
N GLU A 9 -7.06 -5.98 -2.40
CA GLU A 9 -5.75 -6.19 -3.02
C GLU A 9 -4.75 -5.09 -2.68
N ASP A 10 -5.20 -3.99 -2.08
CA ASP A 10 -4.30 -2.99 -1.51
C ASP A 10 -4.01 -3.36 -0.05
N PRO A 11 -2.84 -3.90 0.30
CA PRO A 11 -2.52 -4.16 1.70
C PRO A 11 -2.60 -2.86 2.51
N CYS A 12 -2.47 -1.71 1.85
CA CYS A 12 -2.55 -0.39 2.46
C CYS A 12 -3.95 0.18 2.68
N PHE A 13 -4.99 -0.60 2.42
CA PHE A 13 -6.35 -0.17 2.68
C PHE A 13 -7.19 -1.27 3.33
N ASN A 14 -7.85 -0.90 4.43
CA ASN A 14 -8.82 -1.75 5.11
C ASN A 14 -10.18 -1.07 5.04
N GLU A 15 -11.15 -1.71 4.40
CA GLU A 15 -12.55 -1.40 4.62
C GLU A 15 -13.33 -2.63 5.05
N GLY A 16 -13.89 -2.49 6.25
CA GLY A 16 -14.92 -3.39 6.75
C GLY A 16 -14.56 -3.99 8.10
N ASN A 17 -14.72 -3.23 9.18
CA ASN A 17 -15.27 -3.72 10.47
C ASN A 17 -14.47 -3.44 11.76
N ASN A 18 -13.97 -2.22 11.97
CA ASN A 18 -13.77 -1.67 13.34
C ASN A 18 -12.87 -2.45 14.33
N TRP A 19 -11.96 -3.34 13.91
CA TRP A 19 -10.80 -3.76 14.72
C TRP A 19 -9.77 -4.57 13.90
N PHE A 20 -8.78 -3.90 13.33
CA PHE A 20 -7.43 -4.46 13.23
C PHE A 20 -6.52 -3.27 13.56
N PRO A 21 -5.72 -3.32 14.65
CA PRO A 21 -4.99 -2.15 15.06
C PRO A 21 -4.02 -1.75 13.93
N PRO A 22 -3.81 -0.44 13.68
CA PRO A 22 -2.55 0.03 13.10
C PRO A 22 -1.44 -0.82 13.68
N CYS A 23 -0.77 -1.64 12.86
CA CYS A 23 0.27 -2.46 13.44
C CYS A 23 1.42 -1.55 13.85
N HIS A 24 2.01 -1.87 14.99
CA HIS A 24 3.35 -1.44 15.34
C HIS A 24 4.28 -2.66 15.26
N GLU A 25 5.60 -2.45 15.29
CA GLU A 25 6.54 -3.57 15.25
C GLU A 25 6.23 -4.57 16.38
N GLY A 26 5.80 -5.78 16.02
CA GLY A 26 5.44 -6.86 16.96
C GLY A 26 3.95 -7.05 17.26
N ASP A 27 3.05 -6.25 16.67
CA ASP A 27 1.59 -6.38 16.90
C ASP A 27 0.93 -7.50 16.08
N CYS A 28 1.62 -7.98 15.04
CA CYS A 28 1.10 -8.94 14.10
C CYS A 28 1.11 -10.37 14.65
N GLN A 29 0.01 -11.11 14.42
CA GLN A 29 -0.13 -12.50 14.86
C GLN A 29 0.69 -13.45 13.97
N GLY A 30 1.38 -14.41 14.60
CA GLY A 30 2.22 -15.38 13.90
C GLY A 30 3.52 -14.77 13.38
N ASP A 31 3.97 -15.19 12.19
CA ASP A 31 5.16 -14.65 11.51
C ASP A 31 4.85 -13.40 10.67
N ALA A 32 3.62 -12.88 10.73
CA ALA A 32 3.24 -11.68 10.01
C ALA A 32 4.05 -10.47 10.51
N LEU A 33 4.37 -9.56 9.59
CA LEU A 33 5.18 -8.39 9.86
C LEU A 33 4.40 -7.12 9.53
N CYS A 34 4.71 -6.06 10.26
CA CYS A 34 4.06 -4.78 10.07
C CYS A 34 4.62 -4.09 8.83
N PHE A 35 3.78 -3.90 7.82
CA PHE A 35 4.11 -3.18 6.59
C PHE A 35 3.54 -1.77 6.66
N GLN A 36 4.41 -0.76 6.57
CA GLN A 36 4.03 0.63 6.57
C GLN A 36 3.81 1.14 5.15
N CYS A 37 2.60 1.57 4.89
CA CYS A 37 2.13 2.01 3.58
C CYS A 37 2.54 3.42 3.19
N ALA A 38 2.86 4.22 4.20
CA ALA A 38 3.46 5.53 4.07
C ALA A 38 4.16 5.89 5.38
N PRO A 39 5.19 6.75 5.34
CA PRO A 39 5.82 7.26 6.55
C PRO A 39 4.77 7.92 7.47
N ASN A 40 4.79 7.54 8.74
CA ASN A 40 3.87 8.03 9.79
C ASN A 40 2.38 7.63 9.61
N THR A 41 2.09 6.56 8.86
CA THR A 41 0.73 6.02 8.75
C THR A 41 0.58 4.67 9.48
N PRO A 42 -0.65 4.30 9.87
CA PRO A 42 -0.99 2.93 10.25
C PRO A 42 -0.41 1.91 9.27
N GLY A 43 0.32 0.92 9.77
CA GLY A 43 0.72 -0.23 8.97
C GLY A 43 -0.35 -1.32 8.97
N VAL A 44 -0.19 -2.27 8.07
CA VAL A 44 -0.96 -3.51 8.04
C VAL A 44 -0.09 -4.73 8.28
N CYS A 45 -0.67 -5.77 8.88
CA CYS A 45 0.02 -7.03 9.04
C CYS A 45 -0.02 -7.83 7.75
N VAL A 46 1.14 -7.99 7.13
CA VAL A 46 1.31 -8.81 5.92
C VAL A 46 2.15 -10.03 6.23
N ALA A 47 1.96 -11.09 5.44
CA ALA A 47 2.83 -12.27 5.53
C ALA A 47 4.29 -11.88 5.21
N PRO A 48 5.27 -12.57 5.82
CA PRO A 48 6.67 -12.32 5.50
C PRO A 48 6.94 -12.67 4.03
N CYS A 49 7.67 -11.80 3.34
CA CYS A 49 8.07 -12.01 1.96
C CYS A 49 9.33 -12.89 1.87
N ALA A 50 9.46 -13.66 0.80
CA ALA A 50 10.68 -14.42 0.49
C ALA A 50 11.47 -13.81 -0.67
N ALA A 51 10.78 -13.13 -1.58
CA ALA A 51 11.31 -12.38 -2.69
C ALA A 51 10.48 -11.10 -2.90
N ASP A 52 11.01 -10.16 -3.69
CA ASP A 52 10.32 -8.90 -4.02
C ASP A 52 8.95 -9.13 -4.67
N ALA A 53 8.81 -10.24 -5.40
CA ALA A 53 7.57 -10.63 -6.05
C ALA A 53 6.45 -11.05 -5.08
N ASP A 54 6.79 -11.36 -3.81
CA ASP A 54 5.80 -11.62 -2.77
C ASP A 54 5.20 -10.32 -2.20
N CYS A 55 5.84 -9.18 -2.49
CA CYS A 55 5.39 -7.88 -2.01
C CYS A 55 4.44 -7.21 -3.01
N PRO A 56 3.54 -6.34 -2.50
CA PRO A 56 2.67 -5.53 -3.36
C PRO A 56 3.50 -4.64 -4.29
N ALA A 57 2.89 -4.23 -5.41
CA ALA A 57 3.51 -3.27 -6.33
C ALA A 57 3.98 -2.02 -5.57
N GLY A 58 5.20 -1.58 -5.87
CA GLY A 58 5.84 -0.43 -5.22
C GLY A 58 6.55 -0.78 -3.92
N SER A 59 6.65 -2.07 -3.60
CA SER A 59 7.39 -2.57 -2.43
C SER A 59 8.37 -3.68 -2.81
N THR A 60 9.41 -3.82 -1.99
CA THR A 60 10.49 -4.80 -2.13
C THR A 60 10.63 -5.58 -0.82
N CYS A 61 11.20 -6.77 -0.89
CA CYS A 61 11.43 -7.58 0.29
C CYS A 61 12.79 -7.27 0.92
N ASP A 62 12.79 -6.71 2.13
CA ASP A 62 14.01 -6.45 2.89
C ASP A 62 14.61 -7.74 3.49
N GLU A 63 15.88 -7.71 3.91
CA GLU A 63 16.56 -8.82 4.62
C GLU A 63 15.77 -9.31 5.84
N GLY A 64 14.95 -8.46 6.45
CA GLY A 64 14.02 -8.82 7.52
C GLY A 64 12.81 -9.66 7.11
N ARG A 65 12.69 -10.06 5.83
CA ARG A 65 11.48 -10.67 5.22
C ARG A 65 10.27 -9.75 5.31
N ARG A 66 10.50 -8.43 5.31
CA ARG A 66 9.48 -7.39 5.40
C ARG A 66 9.31 -6.77 4.03
N CYS A 67 8.06 -6.66 3.58
CA CYS A 67 7.77 -5.73 2.51
C CYS A 67 8.07 -4.32 3.02
N VAL A 68 8.79 -3.54 2.24
CA VAL A 68 9.07 -2.12 2.50
C VAL A 68 8.91 -1.37 1.18
N PRO A 69 8.53 -0.08 1.19
CA PRO A 69 8.48 0.71 -0.02
C PRO A 69 9.79 0.63 -0.81
N SER A 70 9.70 0.39 -2.11
CA SER A 70 10.87 0.30 -2.97
C SER A 70 11.61 1.63 -3.00
N LEU A 71 12.94 1.58 -2.95
CA LEU A 71 13.76 2.78 -3.12
C LEU A 71 13.69 3.27 -4.57
N CYS A 72 13.62 4.58 -4.74
CA CYS A 72 13.55 5.23 -6.05
C CYS A 72 14.47 6.45 -6.12
N GLY A 73 15.00 6.73 -7.32
CA GLY A 73 15.70 7.97 -7.62
C GLY A 73 14.84 8.96 -8.39
N SER A 74 13.84 8.47 -9.12
CA SER A 74 12.91 9.25 -9.93
C SER A 74 11.57 8.52 -10.05
N ASP A 75 10.52 9.24 -10.48
CA ASP A 75 9.17 8.66 -10.63
C ASP A 75 9.13 7.46 -11.58
N GLU A 76 10.07 7.39 -12.53
CA GLU A 76 10.21 6.30 -13.50
C GLU A 76 10.74 4.98 -12.88
N ASP A 77 11.39 5.04 -11.72
CA ASP A 77 11.80 3.84 -10.97
C ASP A 77 10.61 3.17 -10.29
N CYS A 78 9.51 3.91 -10.10
CA CYS A 78 8.33 3.43 -9.41
C CYS A 78 7.34 2.78 -10.38
N PRO A 79 6.61 1.75 -9.92
CA PRO A 79 5.57 1.13 -10.73
C PRO A 79 4.42 2.10 -11.01
N VAL A 80 3.56 1.68 -11.95
CA VAL A 80 2.33 2.41 -12.29
C VAL A 80 1.53 2.77 -11.03
N ASN A 81 0.95 3.98 -11.00
CA ASN A 81 0.24 4.55 -9.84
C ASN A 81 1.12 4.92 -8.62
N PHE A 82 2.44 4.75 -8.70
CA PHE A 82 3.40 5.24 -7.71
C PHE A 82 4.23 6.41 -8.26
N ALA A 83 4.78 7.20 -7.36
CA ALA A 83 5.68 8.31 -7.61
C ALA A 83 6.80 8.28 -6.58
N CYS A 84 7.96 8.81 -6.93
CA CYS A 84 9.09 8.82 -6.02
C CYS A 84 8.95 9.99 -5.05
N ASP A 85 8.86 9.70 -3.76
CA ASP A 85 8.90 10.77 -2.75
C ASP A 85 10.34 11.28 -2.61
N PRO A 86 10.62 12.56 -2.98
CA PRO A 86 11.97 13.08 -2.93
C PRO A 86 12.49 13.30 -1.50
N GLY A 87 11.62 13.27 -0.49
CA GLY A 87 11.99 13.41 0.92
C GLY A 87 12.39 12.08 1.56
N ALA A 88 11.75 10.98 1.18
CA ALA A 88 11.99 9.63 1.71
C ALA A 88 12.84 8.76 0.78
N GLY A 89 12.94 9.10 -0.52
CA GLY A 89 13.61 8.28 -1.55
C GLY A 89 12.89 6.95 -1.79
N GLN A 90 11.56 6.94 -1.63
CA GLN A 90 10.73 5.74 -1.64
C GLN A 90 9.54 5.91 -2.57
N CYS A 91 9.15 4.82 -3.23
CA CYS A 91 7.95 4.79 -4.04
C CYS A 91 6.72 4.90 -3.14
N VAL A 92 6.02 6.02 -3.27
CA VAL A 92 4.76 6.27 -2.59
C VAL A 92 3.63 6.33 -3.60
N ARG A 93 2.41 6.11 -3.12
CA ARG A 93 1.19 6.22 -3.94
C ARG A 93 1.08 7.63 -4.53
N ARG A 94 0.89 7.71 -5.85
CA ARG A 94 0.68 8.98 -6.55
C ARG A 94 -0.63 9.61 -6.08
N THR A 95 -0.63 10.93 -5.89
CA THR A 95 -1.84 11.68 -5.60
C THR A 95 -2.64 11.94 -6.87
N CYS A 96 -3.97 12.01 -6.74
CA CYS A 96 -4.87 12.20 -7.86
C CYS A 96 -6.04 13.10 -7.47
N ALA A 97 -6.65 13.74 -8.47
CA ALA A 97 -7.87 14.52 -8.29
C ALA A 97 -9.09 13.81 -8.90
N ALA A 98 -8.88 13.02 -9.96
CA ALA A 98 -9.88 12.21 -10.63
C ALA A 98 -9.28 10.89 -11.10
N ASP A 99 -10.13 9.91 -11.41
CA ASP A 99 -9.69 8.59 -11.90
C ASP A 99 -8.82 8.68 -13.16
N ALA A 100 -9.04 9.71 -13.98
CA ALA A 100 -8.27 9.98 -15.18
C ALA A 100 -6.78 10.32 -14.91
N ASP A 101 -6.42 10.67 -13.67
CA ASP A 101 -5.02 10.90 -13.27
C ASP A 101 -4.28 9.58 -12.99
N CYS A 102 -4.99 8.47 -12.91
CA CYS A 102 -4.49 7.16 -12.50
C CYS A 102 -4.67 6.12 -13.61
N GLU A 103 -3.79 5.13 -13.64
CA GLU A 103 -4.04 3.90 -14.40
C GLU A 103 -4.87 2.95 -13.52
N GLY A 104 -6.10 3.37 -13.21
CA GLY A 104 -6.96 2.73 -12.22
C GLY A 104 -8.02 3.69 -11.69
N TYR A 105 -8.09 3.84 -10.37
CA TYR A 105 -9.10 4.62 -9.68
C TYR A 105 -8.49 5.62 -8.70
N CYS A 106 -9.08 6.80 -8.60
CA CYS A 106 -8.66 7.83 -7.68
C CYS A 106 -9.53 7.80 -6.43
N ILE A 107 -8.99 7.25 -5.34
CA ILE A 107 -9.77 7.05 -4.12
C ILE A 107 -9.05 7.67 -2.93
N GLY A 108 -9.73 8.58 -2.22
CA GLY A 108 -9.11 9.32 -1.12
C GLY A 108 -7.93 10.20 -1.56
N ALA A 109 -7.98 10.74 -2.78
CA ALA A 109 -6.94 11.55 -3.42
C ALA A 109 -5.61 10.82 -3.71
N VAL A 110 -5.64 9.49 -3.81
CA VAL A 110 -4.49 8.66 -4.15
C VAL A 110 -4.86 7.57 -5.17
N CYS A 111 -3.97 7.30 -6.11
CA CYS A 111 -4.20 6.31 -7.16
C CYS A 111 -4.26 4.88 -6.61
N ARG A 112 -5.13 4.05 -7.19
CA ARG A 112 -5.32 2.65 -6.81
C ARG A 112 -5.53 1.81 -8.06
N ASP A 113 -4.99 0.60 -8.05
CA ASP A 113 -5.06 -0.33 -9.18
C ASP A 113 -6.46 -0.95 -9.34
N ALA A 114 -7.24 -1.05 -8.26
CA ALA A 114 -8.59 -1.61 -8.27
C ALA A 114 -9.57 -0.90 -7.32
N LEU A 115 -10.86 -0.95 -7.67
CA LEU A 115 -11.97 -0.68 -6.76
C LEU A 115 -12.19 -1.92 -5.89
N GLY A 116 -12.53 -1.72 -4.63
CA GLY A 116 -12.93 -2.79 -3.75
C GLY A 116 -14.38 -3.16 -3.84
N THR A 117 -14.62 -4.40 -3.44
CA THR A 117 -15.96 -4.93 -3.24
C THR A 117 -16.38 -4.70 -1.79
N CYS A 118 -17.38 -3.82 -1.58
CA CYS A 118 -18.07 -3.79 -0.30
C CYS A 118 -18.76 -5.16 -0.09
N ALA A 119 -18.43 -5.87 0.99
CA ALA A 119 -19.23 -6.99 1.45
C ALA A 119 -20.29 -6.47 2.45
N PHE A 120 -21.56 -6.59 2.09
CA PHE A 120 -22.71 -6.27 2.95
C PHE A 120 -23.07 -7.43 3.87
#